data_AF-A0A440EJJ0-F1
#
_entry.id   AF-A0A440EJJ0-F1
#
_cell.length_a   1.000
_cell.length_b   1.000
_cell.length_c   1.000
_cell.angle_alpha   90.00
_cell.angle_beta   90.00
_cell.angle_gamma   90.00
#
_symmetry.space_group_name_H-M   'P 1'
#
loop_
_entity.id
_entity.type
_entity.pdbx_description
1 polymer ?
#
loop_
_entity_poly.entity_id
_entity_poly.type
_entity_poly.pdbx_seq_one_letter_code
_entity_poly.pdbx_strand_id
1 'polypeptide(L)'
;MADNYPTYVRPQFDSVCLTGKTGDNLRKGLKKAAKKYRDYLKRLQKAQRNWVAQARAYEQAASLPPRVFGAFETEPCMTRSPLGGANEAIEVDALSIDAYDPPLVYVFLPALLAKSCVESRSFEEVPTKYFPGVVIAMDLRPYDGVISASAISGKYHLRWCTNVEREDIQHFLAIARTDRFSYQGNEVWTRDATRGGFDIIAHGQMIWPPAMPATDWPSASGWD
;
A
#
# COMPACT_ATOMS: atom_id res chain seq x y z
N MET A 1 -16.40 26.05 14.21
CA MET A 1 -15.26 26.64 14.96
C MET A 1 -14.01 25.96 14.45
N ALA A 2 -12.97 26.71 14.10
CA ALA A 2 -11.69 26.09 13.76
C ALA A 2 -11.13 25.44 15.03
N ASP A 3 -10.89 24.13 14.97
CA ASP A 3 -10.26 23.38 16.06
C ASP A 3 -8.81 23.90 16.20
N ASN A 4 -8.58 24.84 17.12
CA ASN A 4 -7.29 25.51 17.39
C ASN A 4 -6.25 24.60 18.06
N TYR A 5 -6.32 23.29 17.83
CA TYR A 5 -5.33 22.35 18.33
C TYR A 5 -3.96 22.62 17.68
N PRO A 6 -2.86 22.22 18.35
CA PRO A 6 -1.53 22.26 17.75
C PRO A 6 -1.52 21.56 16.38
N THR A 7 -0.78 22.09 15.42
CA THR A 7 -0.66 21.44 14.11
C THR A 7 0.13 20.13 14.23
N TYR A 8 -0.47 19.02 13.81
CA TYR A 8 0.24 17.75 13.71
C TYR A 8 0.99 17.68 12.37
N VAL A 9 2.31 17.48 12.43
CA VAL A 9 3.13 17.17 11.25
C VAL A 9 3.52 15.71 11.33
N ARG A 10 2.86 14.87 10.53
CA ARG A 10 3.18 13.45 10.45
C ARG A 10 4.60 13.25 9.90
N PRO A 11 5.47 12.49 10.59
CA PRO A 11 6.71 12.01 10.00
C PRO A 11 6.47 11.35 8.64
N GLN A 12 7.47 11.42 7.75
CA GLN A 12 7.38 10.83 6.43
C GLN A 12 8.29 9.60 6.34
N PHE A 13 7.84 8.61 5.59
CA PHE A 13 8.66 7.47 5.19
C PHE A 13 9.07 7.62 3.73
N ASP A 14 10.35 7.39 3.46
CA ASP A 14 10.89 7.40 2.10
C ASP A 14 10.88 5.98 1.54
N SER A 15 10.12 5.81 0.46
CA SER A 15 9.96 4.54 -0.24
C SER A 15 11.31 3.99 -0.69
N VAL A 16 11.50 2.68 -0.53
CA VAL A 16 12.71 2.00 -1.00
C VAL A 16 12.53 1.59 -2.48
N CYS A 17 13.34 2.17 -3.36
CA CYS A 17 13.41 1.74 -4.76
C CYS A 17 14.14 0.40 -4.88
N LEU A 18 13.47 -0.59 -5.45
CA LEU A 18 13.95 -1.95 -5.69
C LEU A 18 13.98 -2.30 -7.18
N THR A 19 13.85 -1.30 -8.06
CA THR A 19 14.00 -1.46 -9.51
C THR A 19 15.29 -2.19 -9.87
N GLY A 20 15.21 -3.10 -10.84
CA GLY A 20 16.33 -3.95 -11.26
C GLY A 20 16.63 -5.14 -10.34
N LYS A 21 15.91 -5.32 -9.22
CA LYS A 21 16.04 -6.51 -8.37
C LYS A 21 14.98 -7.55 -8.74
N THR A 22 15.38 -8.82 -8.75
CA THR A 22 14.50 -9.97 -9.03
C THR A 22 14.71 -11.10 -8.03
N GLY A 23 13.76 -12.05 -7.99
CA GLY A 23 13.82 -13.28 -7.20
C GLY A 23 14.26 -13.04 -5.76
N ASP A 24 15.27 -13.79 -5.32
CA ASP A 24 15.80 -13.72 -3.95
C ASP A 24 16.35 -12.36 -3.55
N ASN A 25 16.92 -11.61 -4.50
CA ASN A 25 17.44 -10.26 -4.24
C ASN A 25 16.30 -9.27 -4.00
N LEU A 26 15.19 -9.41 -4.74
CA LEU A 26 13.98 -8.61 -4.51
C LEU A 26 13.36 -8.95 -3.15
N ARG A 27 13.21 -10.25 -2.84
CA ARG A 27 12.71 -10.72 -1.54
C ARG A 27 13.52 -10.16 -0.37
N LYS A 28 14.86 -10.27 -0.42
CA LYS A 28 15.76 -9.70 0.61
C LYS A 28 15.62 -8.18 0.71
N GLY A 29 15.47 -7.50 -0.44
CA GLY A 29 15.22 -6.06 -0.51
C GLY A 29 13.93 -5.64 0.21
N LEU A 30 12.84 -6.35 -0.06
CA LEU A 30 11.55 -6.13 0.59
C LEU A 30 11.60 -6.38 2.10
N LYS A 31 12.29 -7.44 2.56
CA LYS A 31 12.51 -7.66 4.00
C LYS A 31 13.24 -6.49 4.66
N LYS A 32 14.29 -5.98 4.01
CA LYS A 32 15.05 -4.83 4.52
C LYS A 32 14.19 -3.56 4.55
N ALA A 33 13.34 -3.36 3.54
CA ALA A 33 12.40 -2.24 3.50
C ALA A 33 11.34 -2.34 4.61
N ALA A 34 10.75 -3.52 4.83
CA ALA A 34 9.80 -3.77 5.92
C ALA A 34 10.44 -3.52 7.30
N LYS A 35 11.68 -3.98 7.51
CA LYS A 35 12.43 -3.70 8.75
C LYS A 35 12.65 -2.19 8.97
N LYS A 36 13.10 -1.47 7.93
CA LYS A 36 13.26 -0.01 7.97
C LYS A 36 11.92 0.70 8.28
N TYR A 37 10.84 0.22 7.69
CA TYR A 37 9.50 0.73 7.94
C TYR A 37 9.08 0.50 9.40
N ARG A 38 9.31 -0.69 9.96
CA ARG A 38 9.01 -0.97 11.38
C ARG A 38 9.76 -0.06 12.35
N ASP A 39 11.02 0.28 12.07
CA ASP A 39 11.76 1.25 12.87
C ASP A 39 11.24 2.69 12.68
N TYR A 40 10.76 3.02 11.49
CA TYR A 40 10.02 4.26 11.26
C TYR A 40 8.71 4.32 12.06
N LEU A 41 7.94 3.24 12.16
CA LEU A 41 6.69 3.21 12.93
C LEU A 41 6.90 3.56 14.42
N LYS A 42 8.04 3.18 15.01
CA LYS A 42 8.40 3.61 16.38
C LYS A 42 8.55 5.13 16.50
N ARG A 43 9.18 5.76 15.49
CA ARG A 43 9.35 7.23 15.44
C ARG A 43 8.01 7.92 15.20
N LEU A 44 7.18 7.37 14.31
CA LEU A 44 5.82 7.82 14.06
C LEU A 44 4.98 7.77 15.34
N GLN A 45 4.98 6.66 16.07
CA GLN A 45 4.25 6.52 17.33
C GLN A 45 4.70 7.55 18.36
N LYS A 46 6.02 7.78 18.47
CA LYS A 46 6.55 8.80 19.37
C LYS A 46 6.05 10.19 19.01
N ALA A 47 6.02 10.55 17.73
CA ALA A 47 5.51 11.84 17.26
C ALA A 47 4.01 11.99 17.55
N GLN A 48 3.20 10.95 17.32
CA GLN A 48 1.77 10.93 17.65
C GLN A 48 1.55 11.15 19.15
N ARG A 49 2.25 10.40 20.02
CA ARG A 49 2.13 10.54 21.48
C ARG A 49 2.55 11.93 21.98
N ASN A 50 3.63 12.49 21.43
CA ASN A 50 4.06 13.84 21.75
C ASN A 50 2.99 14.88 21.37
N TRP A 51 2.37 14.74 20.19
CA TRP A 51 1.30 15.63 19.76
C TRP A 51 0.05 15.49 20.65
N VAL A 52 -0.34 14.25 20.99
CA VAL A 52 -1.47 14.01 21.91
C VAL A 52 -1.19 14.67 23.27
N ALA A 53 0.01 14.58 23.81
CA ALA A 53 0.37 15.28 25.05
C ALA A 53 0.22 16.81 24.94
N GLN A 54 0.62 17.40 23.81
CA GLN A 54 0.42 18.84 23.55
C GLN A 54 -1.06 19.20 23.42
N ALA A 55 -1.85 18.39 22.72
CA ALA A 55 -3.29 18.56 22.59
C ALA A 55 -3.98 18.51 23.96
N ARG A 56 -3.58 17.57 24.83
CA ARG A 56 -4.08 17.46 26.21
C ARG A 56 -3.72 18.68 27.06
N ALA A 57 -2.48 19.17 26.97
CA ALA A 57 -2.05 20.37 27.66
C ALA A 57 -2.84 21.61 27.21
N TYR A 58 -3.12 21.71 25.89
CA TYR A 58 -3.98 22.75 25.33
C TYR A 58 -5.42 22.65 25.86
N GLU A 59 -6.02 21.46 25.84
CA GLU A 59 -7.37 21.23 26.37
C GLU A 59 -7.46 21.67 27.84
N GLN A 60 -6.47 21.30 28.65
CA GLN A 60 -6.42 21.68 30.07
C GLN A 60 -6.28 23.20 30.26
N ALA A 61 -5.40 23.86 29.51
CA ALA A 61 -5.21 25.31 29.59
C ALA A 61 -6.46 26.09 29.13
N ALA A 62 -7.19 25.56 28.14
CA ALA A 62 -8.40 26.16 27.60
C ALA A 62 -9.69 25.71 28.33
N SER A 63 -9.58 24.88 29.39
CA SER A 63 -10.72 24.28 30.10
C SER A 63 -11.70 23.54 29.17
N LEU A 64 -11.16 22.88 28.14
CA LEU A 64 -11.93 22.08 27.20
C LEU A 64 -12.06 20.63 27.70
N PRO A 65 -13.18 19.95 27.40
CA PRO A 65 -13.28 18.52 27.68
C PRO A 65 -12.24 17.73 26.88
N PRO A 66 -11.66 16.66 27.45
CA PRO A 66 -10.67 15.85 26.76
C PRO A 66 -11.29 15.11 25.57
N ARG A 67 -10.77 15.34 24.36
CA ARG A 67 -11.22 14.64 23.14
C ARG A 67 -10.62 13.24 23.06
N VAL A 68 -11.39 12.22 22.70
CA VAL A 68 -10.81 10.88 22.45
C VAL A 68 -10.17 10.84 21.06
N PHE A 69 -8.86 10.58 20.96
CA PHE A 69 -8.16 10.44 19.68
C PHE A 69 -8.09 8.98 19.19
N GLY A 70 -8.60 8.02 19.97
CA GLY A 70 -8.75 6.62 19.57
C GLY A 70 -7.42 5.94 19.25
N ALA A 71 -7.36 5.19 18.15
CA ALA A 71 -6.16 4.46 17.73
C ALA A 71 -4.91 5.35 17.61
N PHE A 72 -5.07 6.65 17.36
CA PHE A 72 -3.93 7.57 17.24
C PHE A 72 -3.11 7.72 18.53
N GLU A 73 -3.68 7.39 19.70
CA GLU A 73 -3.01 7.47 21.00
C GLU A 73 -2.10 6.24 21.25
N THR A 74 -2.54 5.08 20.75
CA THR A 74 -1.95 3.78 21.10
C THR A 74 -1.18 3.15 19.94
N GLU A 75 -1.63 3.38 18.71
CA GLU A 75 -1.16 2.74 17.48
C GLU A 75 -0.59 3.73 16.45
N PRO A 76 0.40 3.30 15.64
CA PRO A 76 0.92 4.13 14.57
C PRO A 76 -0.11 4.23 13.46
N CYS A 77 -0.47 5.45 13.08
CA CYS A 77 -1.56 5.69 12.15
C CYS A 77 -1.07 6.25 10.80
N MET A 78 -1.78 5.88 9.74
CA MET A 78 -1.58 6.41 8.39
C MET A 78 -2.22 7.80 8.19
N THR A 79 -3.08 8.22 9.13
CA THR A 79 -3.82 9.50 9.08
C THR A 79 -2.91 10.71 9.02
N ARG A 80 -3.19 11.64 8.10
CA ARG A 80 -2.48 12.93 7.98
C ARG A 80 -2.79 13.90 9.13
N SER A 81 -4.02 13.90 9.63
CA SER A 81 -4.46 14.77 10.72
C SER A 81 -5.35 14.00 11.70
N PRO A 82 -5.06 14.05 13.02
CA PRO A 82 -5.87 13.39 14.05
C PRO A 82 -7.25 14.03 14.26
N LEU A 83 -7.50 15.19 13.65
CA LEU A 83 -8.75 15.94 13.77
C LEU A 83 -9.72 15.66 12.61
N GLY A 84 -9.23 15.09 11.51
CA GLY A 84 -9.95 14.98 10.23
C GLY A 84 -10.84 13.75 10.05
N GLY A 85 -11.11 12.97 11.12
CA GLY A 85 -11.96 11.79 11.07
C GLY A 85 -11.32 10.56 11.71
N ALA A 86 -11.74 9.36 11.26
CA ALA A 86 -11.28 8.09 11.85
C ALA A 86 -9.78 7.86 11.61
N ASN A 87 -9.08 7.51 12.69
CA ASN A 87 -7.64 7.26 12.66
C ASN A 87 -7.35 5.86 12.13
N GLU A 88 -6.69 5.78 10.98
CA GLU A 88 -6.37 4.53 10.29
C GLU A 88 -5.12 3.91 10.90
N ALA A 89 -5.29 2.85 11.70
CA ALA A 89 -4.21 2.15 12.38
C ALA A 89 -3.48 1.21 11.43
N ILE A 90 -2.14 1.24 11.48
CA ILE A 90 -1.30 0.32 10.73
C ILE A 90 -1.24 -1.01 11.50
N GLU A 91 -1.45 -2.13 10.82
CA GLU A 91 -1.39 -3.46 11.46
C GLU A 91 0.08 -3.86 11.75
N VAL A 92 0.66 -3.31 12.81
CA VAL A 92 2.08 -3.54 13.17
C VAL A 92 2.37 -5.02 13.43
N ASP A 93 1.44 -5.74 14.05
CA ASP A 93 1.60 -7.16 14.38
C ASP A 93 1.63 -8.03 13.13
N ALA A 94 0.93 -7.61 12.07
CA ALA A 94 1.02 -8.26 10.77
C ALA A 94 2.41 -8.07 10.13
N LEU A 95 3.16 -7.02 10.49
CA LEU A 95 4.50 -6.73 9.97
C LEU A 95 5.62 -7.51 10.68
N SER A 96 5.45 -8.83 10.81
CA SER A 96 6.48 -9.71 11.39
C SER A 96 7.79 -9.65 10.59
N ILE A 97 8.88 -9.27 11.27
CA ILE A 97 10.21 -9.14 10.66
C ILE A 97 10.94 -10.47 10.51
N ASP A 98 10.52 -11.48 11.27
CA ASP A 98 11.12 -12.82 11.28
C ASP A 98 10.45 -13.76 10.27
N ALA A 99 9.35 -13.31 9.64
CA ALA A 99 8.65 -14.07 8.63
C ALA A 99 9.58 -14.41 7.43
N TYR A 100 9.39 -15.62 6.89
CA TYR A 100 10.14 -16.06 5.71
C TYR A 100 9.85 -15.17 4.49
N ASP A 101 8.62 -14.72 4.34
CA ASP A 101 8.21 -13.74 3.34
C ASP A 101 7.86 -12.40 4.01
N PRO A 102 8.18 -11.25 3.39
CA PRO A 102 7.74 -9.96 3.88
C PRO A 102 6.20 -9.92 3.90
N PRO A 103 5.57 -9.66 5.05
CA PRO A 103 4.11 -9.61 5.18
C PRO A 103 3.56 -8.27 4.67
N LEU A 104 3.77 -8.02 3.37
CA LEU A 104 3.34 -6.83 2.65
C LEU A 104 2.28 -7.21 1.63
N VAL A 105 1.39 -6.27 1.31
CA VAL A 105 0.49 -6.40 0.17
C VAL A 105 0.94 -5.46 -0.94
N TYR A 106 0.58 -5.80 -2.18
CA TYR A 106 1.15 -5.21 -3.37
C TYR A 106 0.06 -4.62 -4.26
N VAL A 107 0.24 -3.38 -4.68
CA VAL A 107 -0.58 -2.73 -5.71
C VAL A 107 0.22 -2.77 -7.01
N PHE A 108 -0.39 -3.23 -8.11
CA PHE A 108 0.28 -3.34 -9.41
C PHE A 108 -0.24 -2.30 -10.38
N LEU A 109 0.64 -1.49 -10.94
CA LEU A 109 0.29 -0.33 -11.76
C LEU A 109 1.28 -0.14 -12.93
N PRO A 110 0.90 0.66 -13.94
CA PRO A 110 1.83 1.17 -14.93
C PRO A 110 2.96 1.98 -14.29
N ALA A 111 4.11 2.06 -14.96
CA ALA A 111 5.29 2.73 -14.44
C ALA A 111 5.03 4.19 -14.04
N LEU A 112 4.31 4.94 -14.88
CA LEU A 112 4.01 6.36 -14.64
C LEU A 112 3.13 6.56 -13.40
N LEU A 113 2.10 5.73 -13.23
CA LEU A 113 1.20 5.81 -12.09
C LEU A 113 1.90 5.36 -10.80
N ALA A 114 2.70 4.30 -10.86
CA ALA A 114 3.48 3.85 -9.71
C ALA A 114 4.45 4.94 -9.22
N LYS A 115 5.14 5.61 -10.14
CA LYS A 115 6.04 6.72 -9.82
C LYS A 115 5.29 7.91 -9.20
N SER A 116 4.17 8.32 -9.80
CA SER A 116 3.31 9.37 -9.23
C SER A 116 2.85 9.03 -7.82
N CYS A 117 2.42 7.78 -7.57
CA CYS A 117 1.98 7.36 -6.24
C CYS A 117 3.12 7.47 -5.21
N VAL A 118 4.35 7.11 -5.59
CA VAL A 118 5.54 7.24 -4.73
C VAL A 118 5.84 8.70 -4.40
N GLU A 119 5.77 9.59 -5.38
CA GLU A 119 6.07 11.02 -5.23
C GLU A 119 5.00 11.75 -4.41
N SER A 120 3.73 11.52 -4.73
CA SER A 120 2.58 12.14 -4.06
C SER A 120 2.23 11.47 -2.72
N ARG A 121 2.75 10.26 -2.47
CA ARG A 121 2.39 9.39 -1.34
C ARG A 121 0.88 9.24 -1.21
N SER A 122 0.23 8.95 -2.32
CA SER A 122 -1.21 8.86 -2.46
C SER A 122 -1.58 7.97 -3.65
N PHE A 123 -2.81 7.44 -3.66
CA PHE A 123 -3.39 6.74 -4.81
C PHE A 123 -4.45 7.60 -5.52
N GLU A 124 -4.58 8.88 -5.19
CA GLU A 124 -5.60 9.78 -5.75
C GLU A 124 -5.52 9.93 -7.27
N GLU A 125 -4.31 9.87 -7.82
CA GLU A 125 -4.08 9.97 -9.27
C GLU A 125 -4.32 8.65 -10.01
N VAL A 126 -4.58 7.54 -9.30
CA VAL A 126 -4.87 6.27 -9.95
C VAL A 126 -6.22 6.35 -10.66
N PRO A 127 -6.27 6.14 -11.99
CA PRO A 127 -7.50 6.23 -12.74
C PRO A 127 -8.56 5.24 -12.26
N THR A 128 -9.82 5.60 -12.44
CA THR A 128 -10.98 4.81 -12.04
C THR A 128 -11.04 3.42 -12.69
N LYS A 129 -10.32 3.20 -13.80
CA LYS A 129 -10.20 1.86 -14.41
C LYS A 129 -9.56 0.81 -13.49
N TYR A 130 -8.79 1.22 -12.48
CA TYR A 130 -8.17 0.35 -11.47
C TYR A 130 -9.01 0.21 -10.18
N PHE A 131 -10.33 0.43 -10.30
CA PHE A 131 -11.35 0.52 -9.25
C PHE A 131 -11.61 1.97 -8.79
N PRO A 132 -12.78 2.55 -9.09
CA PRO A 132 -13.08 3.94 -8.72
C PRO A 132 -13.08 4.14 -7.20
N GLY A 133 -12.17 5.00 -6.72
CA GLY A 133 -12.12 5.41 -5.31
C GLY A 133 -11.64 4.34 -4.32
N VAL A 134 -11.18 3.19 -4.80
CA VAL A 134 -10.73 2.06 -3.98
C VAL A 134 -9.29 1.71 -4.33
N VAL A 135 -8.49 1.37 -3.32
CA VAL A 135 -7.17 0.77 -3.54
C VAL A 135 -7.31 -0.74 -3.47
N ILE A 136 -6.99 -1.43 -4.57
CA ILE A 136 -6.83 -2.88 -4.59
C ILE A 136 -5.37 -3.23 -4.31
N ALA A 137 -5.12 -3.94 -3.22
CA ALA A 137 -3.83 -4.55 -2.92
C ALA A 137 -3.97 -6.07 -2.92
N MET A 138 -2.92 -6.78 -3.31
CA MET A 138 -2.93 -8.23 -3.47
C MET A 138 -1.82 -8.85 -2.63
N ASP A 139 -2.09 -10.00 -2.01
CA ASP A 139 -1.09 -10.86 -1.39
C ASP A 139 -0.42 -11.74 -2.46
N LEU A 140 0.17 -11.05 -3.44
CA LEU A 140 0.87 -11.65 -4.57
C LEU A 140 2.31 -11.18 -4.58
N ARG A 141 3.25 -12.11 -4.43
CA ARG A 141 4.66 -11.80 -4.21
C ARG A 141 5.34 -11.45 -5.54
N PRO A 142 5.90 -10.24 -5.70
CA PRO A 142 6.48 -9.81 -6.98
C PRO A 142 7.80 -10.54 -7.33
N TYR A 143 8.32 -11.35 -6.42
CA TYR A 143 9.52 -12.18 -6.60
C TYR A 143 9.19 -13.67 -6.80
N ASP A 144 7.91 -14.04 -6.79
CA ASP A 144 7.48 -15.39 -7.11
C ASP A 144 7.67 -15.63 -8.62
N GLY A 145 8.28 -16.75 -9.00
CA GLY A 145 8.47 -17.10 -10.41
C GLY A 145 7.21 -17.61 -11.10
N VAL A 146 6.16 -17.94 -10.33
CA VAL A 146 4.90 -18.51 -10.84
C VAL A 146 3.86 -17.42 -11.13
N ILE A 147 4.05 -16.21 -10.58
CA ILE A 147 3.15 -15.09 -10.84
C ILE A 147 3.22 -14.66 -12.30
N SER A 148 2.08 -14.33 -12.89
CA SER A 148 1.99 -13.79 -14.25
C SER A 148 1.19 -12.49 -14.27
N ALA A 149 1.50 -11.62 -15.23
CA ALA A 149 0.75 -10.40 -15.48
C ALA A 149 -0.74 -10.70 -15.75
N SER A 150 -1.04 -11.79 -16.47
CA SER A 150 -2.41 -12.23 -16.73
C SER A 150 -3.15 -12.67 -15.47
N ALA A 151 -2.48 -13.32 -14.52
CA ALA A 151 -3.10 -13.67 -13.23
C ALA A 151 -3.45 -12.42 -12.42
N ILE A 152 -2.58 -11.39 -12.43
CA ILE A 152 -2.84 -10.11 -11.76
C ILE A 152 -3.99 -9.36 -12.44
N SER A 153 -3.95 -9.23 -13.77
CA SER A 153 -5.04 -8.63 -14.56
C SER A 153 -6.37 -9.36 -14.31
N GLY A 154 -6.35 -10.70 -14.27
CA GLY A 154 -7.51 -11.51 -13.90
C GLY A 154 -8.10 -11.15 -12.53
N LYS A 155 -7.25 -10.87 -11.52
CA LYS A 155 -7.73 -10.40 -10.21
C LYS A 155 -8.38 -9.01 -10.28
N TYR A 156 -7.90 -8.10 -11.13
CA TYR A 156 -8.60 -6.83 -11.42
C TYR A 156 -9.94 -7.09 -12.11
N HIS A 157 -9.99 -7.97 -13.10
CA HIS A 157 -11.19 -8.27 -13.89
C HIS A 157 -12.31 -8.87 -13.03
N LEU A 158 -11.97 -9.74 -12.08
CA LEU A 158 -12.90 -10.28 -11.08
C LEU A 158 -13.53 -9.20 -10.18
N ARG A 159 -13.00 -7.97 -10.21
CA ARG A 159 -13.50 -6.80 -9.47
C ARG A 159 -14.07 -5.73 -10.40
N TRP A 160 -14.60 -6.17 -11.55
CA TRP A 160 -15.19 -5.33 -12.59
C TRP A 160 -14.24 -4.29 -13.20
N CYS A 161 -12.93 -4.44 -13.00
CA CYS A 161 -11.91 -3.60 -13.61
C CYS A 161 -11.44 -4.24 -14.92
N THR A 162 -12.34 -4.48 -15.88
CA THR A 162 -12.13 -5.29 -17.09
C THR A 162 -11.17 -4.68 -18.12
N ASN A 163 -10.75 -3.44 -17.91
CA ASN A 163 -9.86 -2.70 -18.81
C ASN A 163 -8.41 -2.65 -18.29
N VAL A 164 -8.07 -3.47 -17.30
CA VAL A 164 -6.73 -3.56 -16.72
C VAL A 164 -6.00 -4.71 -17.38
N GLU A 165 -5.25 -4.38 -18.41
CA GLU A 165 -4.58 -5.38 -19.23
C GLU A 165 -3.22 -5.79 -18.63
N ARG A 166 -2.65 -6.88 -19.13
CA ARG A 166 -1.33 -7.34 -18.69
C ARG A 166 -0.24 -6.28 -18.90
N GLU A 167 -0.37 -5.43 -19.93
CA GLU A 167 0.55 -4.33 -20.26
C GLU A 167 0.52 -3.22 -19.22
N ASP A 168 -0.56 -3.13 -18.44
CA ASP A 168 -0.68 -2.19 -17.33
C ASP A 168 0.09 -2.66 -16.08
N ILE A 169 0.50 -3.93 -16.00
CA ILE A 169 1.12 -4.52 -14.80
C ILE A 169 2.65 -4.36 -14.87
N GLN A 170 3.14 -3.13 -14.81
CA GLN A 170 4.57 -2.85 -15.05
C GLN A 170 5.40 -2.71 -13.77
N HIS A 171 4.78 -2.26 -12.69
CA HIS A 171 5.43 -1.98 -11.42
C HIS A 171 4.58 -2.49 -10.26
N PHE A 172 5.23 -2.77 -9.13
CA PHE A 172 4.57 -3.03 -7.87
C PHE A 172 4.85 -1.89 -6.88
N LEU A 173 3.88 -1.64 -6.01
CA LEU A 173 3.99 -0.79 -4.83
C LEU A 173 3.68 -1.66 -3.60
N ALA A 174 4.67 -1.86 -2.74
CA ALA A 174 4.52 -2.63 -1.52
C ALA A 174 4.07 -1.71 -0.38
N ILE A 175 2.98 -2.07 0.28
CA ILE A 175 2.38 -1.31 1.39
C ILE A 175 2.11 -2.23 2.59
N ALA A 176 1.98 -1.63 3.76
CA ALA A 176 1.45 -2.31 4.94
C ALA A 176 -0.08 -2.28 4.91
N ARG A 177 -0.70 -3.33 5.44
CA ARG A 177 -2.14 -3.33 5.72
C ARG A 177 -2.44 -2.39 6.90
N THR A 178 -3.66 -1.88 6.88
CA THR A 178 -4.26 -1.06 7.93
C THR A 178 -5.60 -1.67 8.31
N ASP A 179 -6.17 -1.23 9.43
CA ASP A 179 -7.51 -1.57 9.88
C ASP A 179 -8.63 -1.20 8.89
N ARG A 180 -8.33 -0.41 7.85
CA ARG A 180 -9.26 -0.07 6.76
C ARG A 180 -9.17 -1.01 5.56
N PHE A 181 -8.20 -1.93 5.52
CA PHE A 181 -8.17 -2.95 4.48
C PHE A 181 -9.10 -4.11 4.85
N SER A 182 -10.06 -4.39 3.97
CA SER A 182 -10.93 -5.55 4.10
C SER A 182 -10.45 -6.67 3.18
N TYR A 183 -10.36 -7.90 3.70
CA TYR A 183 -10.10 -9.07 2.86
C TYR A 183 -11.32 -9.39 2.00
N GLN A 184 -11.09 -9.71 0.74
CA GLN A 184 -12.15 -9.91 -0.24
C GLN A 184 -12.12 -11.30 -0.89
N GLY A 185 -11.31 -12.22 -0.35
CA GLY A 185 -11.05 -13.51 -0.99
C GLY A 185 -9.97 -13.42 -2.07
N ASN A 186 -9.49 -14.58 -2.53
CA ASN A 186 -8.53 -14.72 -3.62
C ASN A 186 -7.28 -13.83 -3.47
N GLU A 187 -6.74 -13.71 -2.26
CA GLU A 187 -5.54 -12.91 -1.96
C GLU A 187 -5.73 -11.40 -2.19
N VAL A 188 -6.98 -10.91 -2.29
CA VAL A 188 -7.27 -9.49 -2.54
C VAL A 188 -7.70 -8.78 -1.25
N TRP A 189 -7.15 -7.59 -1.07
CA TRP A 189 -7.49 -6.64 -0.01
C TRP A 189 -7.93 -5.32 -0.64
N THR A 190 -8.98 -4.70 -0.09
CA THR A 190 -9.47 -3.40 -0.58
C THR A 190 -9.54 -2.38 0.55
N ARG A 191 -9.17 -1.14 0.23
CA ARG A 191 -9.41 0.04 1.06
C ARG A 191 -10.29 1.00 0.30
N ASP A 192 -11.45 1.35 0.88
CA ASP A 192 -12.50 2.17 0.24
C ASP A 192 -12.19 3.69 0.24
N ALA A 193 -10.93 4.03 -0.04
CA ALA A 193 -10.49 5.38 -0.33
C ALA A 193 -9.16 5.30 -1.08
N THR A 194 -9.01 6.11 -2.14
CA THR A 194 -7.71 6.45 -2.74
C THR A 194 -7.08 7.68 -2.08
N ARG A 195 -7.91 8.45 -1.37
CA ARG A 195 -7.51 9.66 -0.63
C ARG A 195 -6.81 9.35 0.68
N GLY A 196 -6.00 10.31 1.11
CA GLY A 196 -5.18 10.21 2.30
C GLY A 196 -3.72 9.88 1.98
N GLY A 197 -2.85 10.07 2.96
CA GLY A 197 -1.45 9.69 2.82
C GLY A 197 -1.33 8.17 2.80
N PHE A 198 -0.47 7.64 1.95
CA PHE A 198 -0.10 6.24 1.94
C PHE A 198 1.40 6.09 2.16
N ASP A 199 1.77 5.19 3.06
CA ASP A 199 3.16 4.81 3.23
C ASP A 199 3.51 3.70 2.23
N ILE A 200 4.10 4.08 1.11
CA ILE A 200 4.66 3.13 0.13
C ILE A 200 6.02 2.68 0.63
N ILE A 201 6.09 1.47 1.16
CA ILE A 201 7.28 0.91 1.83
C ILE A 201 8.39 0.66 0.82
N ALA A 202 8.04 0.10 -0.33
CA ALA A 202 8.96 -0.15 -1.43
C ALA A 202 8.23 -0.14 -2.76
N HIS A 203 8.98 0.06 -3.83
CA HIS A 203 8.46 -0.05 -5.20
C HIS A 203 9.53 -0.66 -6.12
N GLY A 204 9.10 -1.27 -7.21
CA GLY A 204 10.01 -1.82 -8.20
C GLY A 204 9.30 -2.24 -9.48
N GLN A 205 10.11 -2.63 -10.46
CA GLN A 205 9.64 -3.11 -11.75
C GLN A 205 9.19 -4.56 -11.67
N MET A 206 8.12 -4.89 -12.38
CA MET A 206 7.79 -6.26 -12.72
C MET A 206 8.58 -6.66 -13.96
N ILE A 207 9.39 -7.72 -13.83
CA ILE A 207 10.14 -8.28 -14.95
C ILE A 207 9.42 -9.55 -15.36
N TRP A 208 8.60 -9.42 -16.39
CA TRP A 208 7.90 -10.54 -16.97
C TRP A 208 8.82 -11.27 -17.95
N PRO A 209 8.77 -12.62 -17.99
CA PRO A 209 9.31 -13.31 -19.14
C PRO A 209 8.67 -12.73 -20.42
N PRO A 210 9.42 -12.61 -21.52
CA PRO A 210 8.85 -12.15 -22.77
C PRO A 210 7.60 -12.96 -23.06
N ALA A 211 6.56 -12.29 -23.55
CA ALA A 211 5.37 -12.96 -24.01
C ALA A 211 5.81 -14.10 -24.93
N MET A 212 5.38 -15.34 -24.68
CA MET A 212 5.57 -16.38 -25.68
C MET A 212 5.03 -15.80 -27.00
N PRO A 213 5.82 -15.83 -28.09
CA PRO A 213 5.29 -15.44 -29.39
C PRO A 213 4.00 -16.22 -29.60
N ALA A 214 3.03 -15.60 -30.30
CA ALA A 214 1.86 -16.35 -30.75
C ALA A 214 2.40 -17.61 -31.41
N THR A 215 2.18 -18.75 -30.75
CA THR A 215 2.59 -20.01 -31.33
C THR A 215 1.60 -20.17 -32.46
N ASP A 216 2.09 -20.07 -33.69
CA ASP A 216 1.43 -20.56 -34.89
C ASP A 216 1.28 -22.08 -34.73
N TRP A 217 0.43 -22.51 -33.79
CA TRP A 217 -0.08 -23.86 -33.79
C TRP A 217 -0.90 -23.95 -35.07
N PRO A 218 -0.55 -24.85 -36.01
CA PRO A 218 -1.41 -25.08 -37.15
C PRO A 218 -2.77 -25.44 -36.57
N SER A 219 -3.79 -24.67 -36.92
CA SER A 219 -5.18 -25.08 -36.74
C SER A 219 -5.26 -26.50 -37.28
N ALA A 220 -5.72 -27.45 -36.47
CA ALA A 220 -5.99 -28.80 -36.92
C ALA A 220 -7.11 -28.75 -37.97
N SER A 221 -6.74 -28.46 -39.22
CA SER A 221 -7.56 -28.64 -40.39
C SER A 221 -7.34 -30.06 -40.87
N GLY A 222 -8.39 -30.87 -40.82
CA GLY A 222 -8.46 -32.11 -41.58
C GLY A 222 -8.38 -33.37 -40.71
N TRP A 223 -9.56 -33.84 -40.30
CA TRP A 223 -9.98 -35.18 -40.65
C TRP A 223 -11.35 -35.01 -41.31
N ASP A 224 -11.35 -35.03 -42.65
CA ASP A 224 -12.53 -35.44 -43.43
C ASP A 224 -12.75 -36.95 -43.23
#